data_AF-A0A5K7Z8I5-F1
#
_entry.id   AF-A0A5K7Z8I5-F1
#
_cell.length_a   1.000
_cell.length_b   1.000
_cell.length_c   1.000
_cell.angle_alpha   90.00
_cell.angle_beta   90.00
_cell.angle_gamma   90.00
#
_symmetry.space_group_name_H-M   'P 1'
#
loop_
_entity.id
_entity.type
_entity.pdbx_description
1 polymer ?
#
loop_
_entity_poly.entity_id
_entity_poly.type
_entity_poly.pdbx_seq_one_letter_code
_entity_poly.pdbx_strand_id
1 'polypeptide(L)'
;MHRRRWLLRLLEWGVLVCVIALLAGMFLNRMGRAQAEIERRNFLSTVRAMRAAVLLQSVVRPKDAAPGGNPAAVYREQFGLLPTGYVGQLDRPDPASVTGGGWYFDTGKRQLVYRVRCERYFRSSLKGPPRMRLEMVAKEDFHHLTVKMLNDGKWLVGEKK
;
A
#
# COMPACT_ATOMS: atom_id res chain seq x y z
N MET A 1 -25.26 -36.51 -43.36
CA MET A 1 -25.65 -35.29 -42.63
C MET A 1 -25.16 -35.21 -41.16
N HIS A 2 -24.76 -36.32 -40.50
CA HIS A 2 -24.37 -36.31 -39.07
C HIS A 2 -23.07 -35.55 -38.73
N ARG A 3 -22.03 -35.59 -39.60
CA ARG A 3 -20.73 -34.93 -39.34
C ARG A 3 -20.83 -33.40 -39.21
N ARG A 4 -21.66 -32.74 -40.03
CA ARG A 4 -21.86 -31.28 -39.98
C ARG A 4 -22.50 -30.82 -38.67
N ARG A 5 -23.45 -31.57 -38.12
CA ARG A 5 -24.11 -31.27 -36.83
C ARG A 5 -23.19 -31.45 -35.61
N TRP A 6 -22.14 -32.27 -35.72
CA TRP A 6 -21.17 -32.47 -34.64
C TRP A 6 -20.10 -31.37 -34.64
N LEU A 7 -19.62 -30.98 -35.82
CA LEU A 7 -18.69 -29.85 -35.98
C LEU A 7 -19.31 -28.51 -35.54
N LEU A 8 -20.59 -28.26 -35.87
CA LEU A 8 -21.30 -27.06 -35.41
C LEU A 8 -21.40 -26.98 -33.88
N ARG A 9 -21.68 -28.11 -33.22
CA ARG A 9 -21.73 -28.18 -31.75
C ARG A 9 -20.36 -27.94 -31.13
N LEU A 10 -19.28 -28.50 -31.68
CA LEU A 10 -17.93 -28.22 -31.19
C LEU A 10 -17.54 -26.76 -31.35
N LEU A 11 -17.89 -26.13 -32.47
CA LEU A 11 -17.67 -24.70 -32.68
C LEU A 11 -18.49 -23.85 -31.72
N GLU A 12 -19.76 -24.21 -31.46
CA GLU A 12 -20.62 -23.54 -30.49
C GLU A 12 -20.04 -23.56 -29.08
N TRP A 13 -19.61 -24.74 -28.60
CA TRP A 13 -18.90 -24.86 -27.32
C TRP A 13 -17.56 -24.10 -27.31
N GLY A 14 -16.82 -24.13 -28.42
CA GLY A 14 -15.58 -23.37 -28.57
C GLY A 14 -15.79 -21.87 -28.45
N VAL A 15 -16.78 -21.32 -29.14
CA VAL A 15 -17.16 -19.90 -29.07
C VAL A 15 -17.63 -19.55 -27.66
N LEU A 16 -18.46 -20.39 -27.03
CA LEU A 16 -18.93 -20.17 -25.67
C LEU A 16 -17.75 -20.11 -24.68
N VAL A 17 -16.80 -21.05 -24.77
CA VAL A 17 -15.59 -21.04 -23.94
C VAL A 17 -14.75 -19.79 -24.18
N CYS A 18 -14.59 -19.36 -25.44
CA CYS A 18 -13.88 -18.13 -25.76
C CYS A 18 -14.55 -16.89 -25.13
N VAL A 19 -15.88 -16.79 -25.22
CA VAL A 19 -16.64 -15.68 -24.62
C VAL A 19 -16.49 -15.68 -23.09
N ILE A 20 -16.62 -16.84 -22.45
CA ILE A 20 -16.45 -16.98 -21.00
C ILE A 20 -15.02 -16.59 -20.58
N ALA A 21 -13.99 -17.04 -21.32
CA ALA A 21 -12.60 -16.70 -21.03
C ALA A 21 -12.32 -15.19 -21.15
N LEU A 22 -12.88 -14.53 -22.16
CA LEU A 22 -12.77 -13.08 -22.32
C LEU A 22 -13.43 -12.32 -21.17
N LEU A 23 -14.66 -12.69 -20.81
CA LEU A 23 -15.39 -12.08 -19.70
C LEU A 23 -14.67 -12.29 -18.36
N ALA A 24 -14.19 -13.51 -18.09
CA ALA A 24 -13.42 -13.84 -16.89
C ALA A 24 -12.12 -13.03 -16.83
N GLY A 25 -11.39 -12.92 -17.95
CA GLY A 25 -10.18 -12.12 -18.05
C GLY A 25 -10.43 -10.63 -17.77
N MET A 26 -11.50 -10.06 -18.34
CA MET A 26 -11.92 -8.68 -18.08
C MET A 26 -12.30 -8.48 -16.60
N PHE A 27 -13.06 -9.41 -16.03
CA PHE A 27 -13.49 -9.37 -14.63
C PHE A 27 -12.30 -9.40 -13.67
N LEU A 28 -11.36 -10.33 -13.85
CA LEU A 28 -10.16 -10.44 -13.02
C LEU A 28 -9.30 -9.17 -13.08
N ASN A 29 -9.13 -8.58 -14.27
CA ASN A 29 -8.40 -7.33 -14.43
C ASN A 29 -9.10 -6.16 -13.73
N ARG A 30 -10.44 -6.10 -13.79
CA ARG A 30 -11.23 -5.07 -13.10
C ARG A 30 -11.15 -5.23 -11.59
N MET A 31 -11.25 -6.47 -11.09
CA MET A 31 -11.15 -6.79 -9.67
C MET A 31 -9.77 -6.42 -9.11
N GLY A 32 -8.68 -6.75 -9.82
CA GLY A 32 -7.33 -6.38 -9.41
C GLY A 32 -7.13 -4.85 -9.30
N ARG A 33 -7.65 -4.09 -10.27
CA ARG A 33 -7.63 -2.60 -10.20
C ARG A 33 -8.42 -2.07 -9.00
N ALA A 34 -9.59 -2.65 -8.72
CA ALA A 34 -10.41 -2.26 -7.58
C ALA A 34 -9.70 -2.54 -6.24
N GLN A 35 -9.06 -3.71 -6.10
CA GLN A 35 -8.27 -4.05 -4.92
C GLN A 35 -7.10 -3.08 -4.70
N ALA A 36 -6.38 -2.71 -5.78
CA ALA A 36 -5.30 -1.75 -5.69
C ALA A 36 -5.78 -0.35 -5.28
N GLU A 37 -6.95 0.08 -5.76
CA GLU A 37 -7.55 1.36 -5.37
C GLU A 37 -7.95 1.36 -3.90
N ILE A 38 -8.51 0.26 -3.40
CA ILE A 38 -8.82 0.07 -1.97
C ILE A 38 -7.53 0.15 -1.15
N GLU A 39 -6.48 -0.56 -1.57
CA GLU A 39 -5.19 -0.53 -0.87
C GLU A 39 -4.59 0.87 -0.82
N ARG A 40 -4.57 1.59 -1.95
CA ARG A 40 -4.12 2.98 -2.02
C ARG A 40 -4.90 3.88 -1.06
N ARG A 41 -6.23 3.76 -1.01
CA ARG A 41 -7.08 4.56 -0.11
C ARG A 41 -6.81 4.24 1.35
N ASN A 42 -6.68 2.97 1.70
CA ASN A 42 -6.36 2.54 3.05
C ASN A 42 -4.99 3.09 3.47
N PHE A 43 -3.96 2.92 2.62
CA PHE A 43 -2.64 3.50 2.85
C PHE A 43 -2.71 5.01 3.09
N LEU A 44 -3.33 5.78 2.18
CA LEU A 44 -3.43 7.23 2.31
C LEU A 44 -4.22 7.67 3.55
N SER A 45 -5.28 6.95 3.91
CA SER A 45 -6.07 7.18 5.13
C SER A 45 -5.21 7.00 6.38
N THR A 46 -4.49 5.88 6.47
CA THR A 46 -3.57 5.58 7.58
C THR A 46 -2.45 6.61 7.69
N VAL A 47 -1.86 7.05 6.57
CA VAL A 47 -0.84 8.12 6.57
C VAL A 47 -1.41 9.46 7.03
N ARG A 48 -2.62 9.83 6.61
CA ARG A 48 -3.28 11.07 7.07
C ARG A 48 -3.54 11.04 8.57
N ALA A 49 -3.99 9.90 9.09
CA ALA A 49 -4.23 9.72 10.51
C ALA A 49 -2.93 9.75 11.32
N MET A 50 -1.83 9.15 10.81
CA MET A 50 -0.51 9.28 11.43
C MET A 50 -0.01 10.73 11.43
N ARG A 51 -0.19 11.47 10.33
CA ARG A 51 0.16 12.90 10.29
C ARG A 51 -0.59 13.69 11.35
N ALA A 52 -1.89 13.45 11.49
CA ALA A 52 -2.70 14.10 12.53
C ALA A 52 -2.21 13.77 13.95
N ALA A 53 -1.88 12.49 14.22
CA ALA A 53 -1.33 12.09 15.52
C ALA A 53 0.01 12.75 15.82
N VAL A 54 0.94 12.76 14.86
CA VAL A 54 2.26 13.39 15.01
C VAL A 54 2.13 14.90 15.21
N LEU A 55 1.27 15.56 14.45
CA LEU A 55 0.99 16.98 14.64
C LEU A 55 0.47 17.27 16.05
N LEU A 56 -0.53 16.52 16.51
CA LEU A 56 -1.11 16.70 17.83
C LEU A 56 -0.10 16.43 18.95
N GLN A 57 0.70 15.37 18.84
CA GLN A 57 1.76 15.09 19.81
C GLN A 57 2.80 16.21 19.85
N SER A 58 3.22 16.73 18.69
CA SER A 58 4.19 17.83 18.65
C SER A 58 3.67 19.15 19.26
N VAL A 59 2.34 19.35 19.30
CA VAL A 59 1.72 20.51 19.95
C VAL A 59 1.53 20.28 21.45
N VAL A 60 1.06 19.10 21.86
CA VAL A 60 0.69 18.80 23.25
C VAL A 60 1.92 18.39 24.09
N ARG A 61 2.87 17.66 23.49
CA ARG A 61 4.08 17.13 24.14
C ARG A 61 5.30 17.28 23.22
N PRO A 62 5.77 18.52 22.98
CA PRO A 62 6.88 18.78 22.06
C PRO A 62 8.18 18.07 22.44
N LYS A 63 8.39 17.76 23.73
CA LYS A 63 9.60 17.05 24.20
C LYS A 63 9.63 15.57 23.83
N ASP A 64 8.48 14.95 23.62
CA ASP A 64 8.35 13.52 23.28
C ASP A 64 8.38 13.29 21.76
N ALA A 65 8.17 14.36 20.98
CA ALA A 65 8.15 14.34 19.54
C ALA A 65 9.56 14.64 18.99
N ALA A 66 10.28 13.59 18.54
CA ALA A 66 11.63 13.73 17.97
C ALA A 66 11.69 13.32 16.49
N PRO A 67 12.35 14.09 15.60
CA PRO A 67 12.59 13.68 14.22
C PRO A 67 13.23 12.28 14.12
N GLY A 68 12.79 11.49 13.15
CA GLY A 68 13.20 10.08 13.01
C GLY A 68 12.57 9.12 14.03
N GLY A 69 11.63 9.58 14.86
CA GLY A 69 10.81 8.71 15.69
C GLY A 69 9.85 7.84 14.87
N ASN A 70 9.24 6.85 15.53
CA ASN A 70 8.32 5.92 14.89
C ASN A 70 6.88 6.49 14.86
N PRO A 71 6.36 6.91 13.69
CA PRO A 71 5.02 7.48 13.62
C PRO A 71 3.90 6.47 13.96
N ALA A 72 4.15 5.16 13.84
CA ALA A 72 3.20 4.14 14.27
C ALA A 72 3.09 4.05 15.80
N ALA A 73 4.17 4.34 16.53
CA ALA A 73 4.15 4.41 17.99
C ALA A 73 3.33 5.63 18.46
N VAL A 74 3.53 6.79 17.83
CA VAL A 74 2.74 8.01 18.09
C VAL A 74 1.26 7.79 17.78
N TYR A 75 0.97 7.12 16.66
CA TYR A 75 -0.39 6.75 16.29
C TYR A 75 -1.06 5.86 17.36
N ARG A 76 -0.33 4.89 17.91
CA ARG A 76 -0.81 4.04 19.01
C ARG A 76 -1.05 4.82 20.29
N GLU A 77 -0.17 5.74 20.66
CA GLU A 77 -0.35 6.56 21.86
C GLU A 77 -1.58 7.47 21.75
N GLN A 78 -1.83 8.02 20.56
CA GLN A 78 -2.93 8.94 20.34
C GLN A 78 -4.29 8.25 20.19
N PHE A 79 -4.35 7.09 19.55
CA PHE A 79 -5.61 6.41 19.20
C PHE A 79 -5.79 5.04 19.86
N GLY A 80 -4.82 4.55 20.63
CA GLY A 80 -4.85 3.24 21.29
C GLY A 80 -4.69 2.04 20.34
N LEU A 81 -4.45 2.27 19.05
CA LEU A 81 -4.46 1.25 17.99
C LEU A 81 -3.21 1.36 17.13
N LEU A 82 -2.73 0.23 16.59
CA LEU A 82 -1.68 0.21 15.58
C LEU A 82 -2.29 0.16 14.17
N PRO A 83 -1.55 0.62 13.14
CA PRO A 83 -1.94 0.41 11.75
C PRO A 83 -2.22 -1.07 11.48
N THR A 84 -3.28 -1.38 10.74
CA THR A 84 -3.60 -2.76 10.34
C THR A 84 -2.43 -3.37 9.59
N GLY A 85 -1.96 -4.55 10.03
CA GLY A 85 -0.81 -5.22 9.44
C GLY A 85 0.54 -4.71 9.94
N TYR A 86 0.59 -3.93 11.03
CA TYR A 86 1.85 -3.54 11.67
C TYR A 86 2.54 -4.75 12.31
N VAL A 87 3.73 -5.07 11.81
CA VAL A 87 4.54 -6.24 12.22
C VAL A 87 5.43 -5.89 13.41
N GLY A 88 5.81 -4.62 13.56
CA GLY A 88 6.67 -4.17 14.65
C GLY A 88 7.83 -3.29 14.18
N GLN A 89 8.79 -3.13 15.07
CA GLN A 89 10.07 -2.48 14.79
C GLN A 89 11.10 -3.57 14.47
N LEU A 90 11.76 -3.44 13.33
CA LEU A 90 12.70 -4.42 12.80
C LEU A 90 14.03 -3.74 12.54
N ASP A 91 15.13 -4.40 12.91
CA ASP A 91 16.47 -3.90 12.61
C ASP A 91 16.91 -4.36 11.22
N ARG A 92 17.01 -3.39 10.30
CA ARG A 92 17.45 -3.59 8.90
C ARG A 92 16.81 -4.83 8.23
N PRO A 93 15.48 -4.98 8.27
CA PRO A 93 14.84 -6.17 7.71
C PRO A 93 15.04 -6.25 6.20
N ASP A 94 15.13 -7.47 5.67
CA ASP A 94 14.92 -7.70 4.25
C ASP A 94 13.44 -7.39 3.93
N PRO A 95 13.14 -6.43 3.04
CA PRO A 95 11.76 -6.14 2.66
C PRO A 95 10.99 -7.38 2.18
N ALA A 96 11.65 -8.37 1.57
CA ALA A 96 11.01 -9.60 1.12
C ALA A 96 10.48 -10.49 2.27
N SER A 97 11.03 -10.36 3.48
CA SER A 97 10.55 -11.08 4.67
C SER A 97 9.20 -10.60 5.19
N VAL A 98 8.74 -9.41 4.75
CA VAL A 98 7.47 -8.82 5.17
C VAL A 98 6.41 -8.98 4.08
N THR A 99 5.30 -9.61 4.43
CA THR A 99 4.15 -9.83 3.55
C THR A 99 3.57 -8.51 3.01
N GLY A 100 3.11 -8.54 1.76
CA GLY A 100 2.41 -7.41 1.14
C GLY A 100 1.20 -6.98 1.95
N GLY A 101 1.05 -5.67 2.15
CA GLY A 101 0.02 -5.04 2.99
C GLY A 101 0.47 -4.80 4.43
N GLY A 102 1.69 -5.21 4.79
CA GLY A 102 2.26 -5.02 6.12
C GLY A 102 2.94 -3.66 6.32
N TRP A 103 2.96 -3.21 7.56
CA TRP A 103 3.71 -2.04 8.02
C TRP A 103 4.82 -2.47 8.98
N TYR A 104 5.98 -1.87 8.90
CA TYR A 104 7.05 -2.07 9.87
C TYR A 104 7.90 -0.82 9.99
N PHE A 105 8.55 -0.63 11.14
CA PHE A 105 9.52 0.45 11.34
C PHE A 105 10.93 -0.11 11.22
N ASP A 106 11.71 0.38 10.27
CA ASP A 106 13.14 0.06 10.12
C ASP A 106 13.94 0.94 11.10
N THR A 107 14.44 0.33 12.18
CA THR A 107 15.21 1.05 13.22
C THR A 107 16.58 1.50 12.71
N GLY A 108 17.15 0.79 11.74
CA GLY A 108 18.44 1.10 11.15
C GLY A 108 18.41 2.35 10.28
N LYS A 109 17.28 2.59 9.60
CA LYS A 109 17.07 3.78 8.74
C LYS A 109 16.16 4.84 9.37
N ARG A 110 15.52 4.54 10.50
CA ARG A 110 14.49 5.38 11.16
C ARG A 110 13.33 5.73 10.23
N GLN A 111 12.87 4.74 9.47
CA GLN A 111 11.84 4.88 8.45
C GLN A 111 10.66 3.94 8.76
N LEU A 112 9.43 4.45 8.68
CA LEU A 112 8.26 3.60 8.62
C LEU A 112 8.07 3.12 7.18
N VAL A 113 7.96 1.82 6.98
CA VAL A 113 7.86 1.20 5.66
C VAL A 113 6.54 0.46 5.52
N TYR A 114 5.84 0.71 4.42
CA TYR A 114 4.68 -0.04 3.99
C TYR A 114 5.05 -0.95 2.82
N ARG A 115 4.71 -2.23 2.92
CA ARG A 115 4.85 -3.20 1.84
C ARG A 115 3.61 -3.20 0.97
N VAL A 116 3.77 -2.94 -0.32
CA VAL A 116 2.64 -2.94 -1.24
C VAL A 116 2.24 -4.38 -1.55
N ARG A 117 0.95 -4.70 -1.41
CA ARG A 117 0.35 -5.99 -1.75
C ARG A 117 -0.03 -6.06 -3.23
N CYS A 118 -0.65 -5.03 -3.77
CA CYS A 118 -1.07 -4.98 -5.19
C CYS A 118 0.09 -4.56 -6.11
N GLU A 119 1.17 -5.34 -6.12
CA GLU A 119 2.42 -5.02 -6.81
C GLU A 119 2.23 -4.69 -8.30
N ARG A 120 1.32 -5.41 -8.98
CA ARG A 120 1.00 -5.21 -10.40
C ARG A 120 0.56 -3.77 -10.73
N TYR A 121 -0.02 -3.07 -9.76
CA TYR A 121 -0.58 -1.72 -9.92
C TYR A 121 0.25 -0.64 -9.21
N PHE A 122 1.50 -0.96 -8.85
CA PHE A 122 2.43 -0.04 -8.25
C PHE A 122 3.75 0.00 -9.02
N ARG A 123 4.40 1.16 -9.05
CA ARG A 123 5.74 1.33 -9.62
C ARG A 123 6.64 1.94 -8.56
N SER A 124 7.76 1.29 -8.30
CA SER A 124 8.79 1.77 -7.39
C SER A 124 10.12 1.90 -8.13
N SER A 125 10.93 2.88 -7.74
CA SER A 125 12.33 2.98 -8.14
C SER A 125 13.25 2.13 -7.27
N LEU A 126 12.73 1.55 -6.18
CA LEU A 126 13.51 0.77 -5.22
C LEU A 126 13.77 -0.64 -5.72
N LYS A 127 14.97 -1.16 -5.44
CA LYS A 127 15.30 -2.57 -5.64
C LYS A 127 14.54 -3.46 -4.66
N GLY A 128 14.21 -4.67 -5.10
CA GLY A 128 13.42 -5.64 -4.34
C GLY A 128 11.91 -5.33 -4.44
N PRO A 129 11.10 -5.94 -3.58
CA PRO A 129 9.66 -5.85 -3.79
C PRO A 129 9.11 -4.47 -3.36
N PRO A 130 8.00 -4.03 -3.97
CA PRO A 130 7.53 -2.65 -3.93
C PRO A 130 7.12 -2.22 -2.53
N ARG A 131 7.51 -1.00 -2.17
CA ARG A 131 7.29 -0.44 -0.85
C ARG A 131 7.21 1.08 -0.88
N MET A 132 6.53 1.65 0.09
CA MET A 132 6.53 3.08 0.37
C MET A 132 7.23 3.32 1.70
N ARG A 133 8.08 4.34 1.76
CA ARG A 133 8.77 4.72 2.99
C ARG A 133 8.28 6.07 3.46
N LEU A 134 8.23 6.23 4.78
CA LEU A 134 7.82 7.43 5.44
C LEU A 134 8.81 7.76 6.55
N GLU A 135 9.03 9.05 6.73
CA GLU A 135 9.90 9.59 7.77
C GLU A 135 9.15 10.61 8.58
N MET A 136 9.43 10.64 9.88
CA MET A 136 8.99 11.73 10.74
C MET A 136 10.03 12.84 10.67
N VAL A 137 9.66 13.99 10.10
CA VAL A 137 10.55 15.12 9.87
C VAL A 137 10.02 16.37 10.57
N ALA A 138 10.92 17.22 11.05
CA ALA A 138 10.56 18.57 11.47
C ALA A 138 10.21 19.41 10.26
N LYS A 139 9.14 20.20 10.35
CA LYS A 139 8.81 21.18 9.31
C LYS A 139 9.60 22.46 9.61
N GLU A 140 10.28 23.02 8.60
CA GLU A 140 11.14 24.21 8.81
C GLU A 140 10.34 25.47 9.22
N ASP A 141 9.12 25.64 8.71
CA ASP A 141 8.26 26.80 9.01
C ASP A 141 7.62 26.80 10.40
N PHE A 142 7.45 25.63 11.01
CA PHE A 142 6.69 25.50 12.24
C PHE A 142 7.33 24.41 13.07
N HIS A 143 7.60 24.68 14.35
CA HIS A 143 8.19 23.73 15.32
C HIS A 143 7.37 22.44 15.58
N HIS A 144 6.46 22.05 14.67
CA HIS A 144 5.74 20.79 14.69
C HIS A 144 6.41 19.75 13.78
N LEU A 145 6.20 18.48 14.12
CA LEU A 145 6.65 17.35 13.32
C LEU A 145 5.58 16.94 12.31
N THR A 146 6.00 16.35 11.21
CA THR A 146 5.11 15.79 10.20
C THR A 146 5.63 14.48 9.63
N VAL A 147 4.75 13.70 9.03
CA VAL A 147 5.12 12.46 8.35
C VAL A 147 5.26 12.72 6.85
N LYS A 148 6.51 12.69 6.36
CA LYS A 148 6.84 12.85 4.95
C LYS A 148 6.89 11.48 4.28
N MET A 149 6.21 11.34 3.15
CA MET A 149 6.37 10.18 2.28
C MET A 149 7.60 10.40 1.41
N LEU A 150 8.47 9.41 1.31
CA LEU A 150 9.59 9.42 0.38
C LEU A 150 9.06 9.15 -1.03
N ASN A 151 9.62 9.84 -2.02
CA ASN A 151 9.20 9.72 -3.43
C ASN A 151 9.74 8.44 -4.08
N ASP A 152 9.39 7.30 -3.47
CA ASP A 152 9.95 5.97 -3.80
C ASP A 152 9.08 5.19 -4.79
N GLY A 153 7.86 5.66 -5.05
CA GLY A 153 6.93 4.98 -5.93
C GLY A 153 5.58 5.64 -6.05
N LYS A 154 4.84 5.21 -7.07
CA LYS A 154 3.51 5.70 -7.41
C LYS A 154 2.55 4.55 -7.70
N TRP A 155 1.32 4.74 -7.25
CA TRP A 155 0.20 3.90 -7.64
C TRP A 155 -0.21 4.21 -9.08
N LEU A 156 -0.46 3.19 -9.87
CA LEU A 156 -0.96 3.30 -11.26
C LEU A 156 -2.50 3.37 -11.34
N VAL A 157 -3.16 3.41 -10.18
CA VAL A 157 -4.61 3.47 -10.02
C VAL A 157 -4.98 4.77 -9.29
N GLY A 158 -6.14 5.32 -9.65
CA GLY A 158 -6.65 6.54 -9.02
C GLY A 158 -6.08 7.85 -9.56
N GLU A 159 -5.22 7.83 -10.58
CA GLU A 159 -5.01 9.02 -11.43
C GLU A 159 -6.28 9.22 -12.27
N LYS A 160 -7.09 10.22 -11.92
CA LYS A 160 -8.13 10.70 -12.83
C LYS A 160 -7.42 11.18 -14.09
N LYS A 161 -7.74 10.57 -15.24
CA LYS A 161 -7.64 11.26 -16.52
C LYS A 161 -8.68 12.37 -16.57
#